data_AF-A0A7V9MN52-F1
#
_entry.id   AF-A0A7V9MN52-F1
#
_cell.length_a   1.000
_cell.length_b   1.000
_cell.length_c   1.000
_cell.angle_alpha   90.00
_cell.angle_beta   90.00
_cell.angle_gamma   90.00
#
_symmetry.space_group_name_H-M   'P 1'
#
loop_
_entity.id
_entity.type
_entity.pdbx_description
1 polymer ?
#
loop_
_entity_poly.entity_id
_entity_poly.type
_entity_poly.pdbx_seq_one_letter_code
_entity_poly.pdbx_strand_id
1 'polypeptide(L)'
;MGKKVIIKRNPDFEWCMVELGQLIVPTKQEKYKPLIGYEGIMKDTDNIDVILKELYVRNPDKEIVKRFEEKFRQSISKDLEKKFPIKKPETVEIILNIYVEKKRYFDVDVDNLAKTILDCFSGILIEDDSQVISLLVQKRIGQFNMSGISIGLRKIDDFNKSLFEDIKLYYYEEFED
;
A
#
# COMPACT_ATOMS: atom_id res chain seq x y z
N MET A 1 -38.98 1.71 5.38
CA MET A 1 -38.20 1.99 6.61
C MET A 1 -36.74 1.64 6.35
N GLY A 2 -35.82 2.60 6.49
CA GLY A 2 -34.38 2.34 6.35
C GLY A 2 -33.84 1.53 7.53
N LYS A 3 -33.00 0.54 7.26
CA LYS A 3 -32.29 -0.21 8.31
C LYS A 3 -31.21 0.69 8.90
N LYS A 4 -31.11 0.78 10.23
CA LYS A 4 -30.04 1.48 10.94
C LYS A 4 -28.95 0.47 11.34
N VAL A 5 -27.69 0.88 11.26
CA VAL A 5 -26.53 0.07 11.67
C VAL A 5 -25.66 0.88 12.63
N ILE A 6 -25.14 0.20 13.66
CA ILE A 6 -24.17 0.76 14.60
C ILE A 6 -22.80 0.26 14.17
N ILE A 7 -21.88 1.18 13.87
CA ILE A 7 -20.50 0.87 13.54
C ILE A 7 -19.66 1.15 14.78
N LYS A 8 -18.94 0.14 15.28
CA LYS A 8 -18.02 0.26 16.41
C LYS A 8 -16.59 0.04 15.90
N ARG A 9 -15.66 0.84 16.42
CA ARG A 9 -14.23 0.67 16.17
C ARG A 9 -13.68 -0.45 17.05
N ASN A 10 -12.76 -1.25 16.51
CA ASN A 10 -12.03 -2.23 17.30
C ASN A 10 -11.08 -1.48 18.25
N PRO A 11 -11.16 -1.69 19.58
CA PRO A 11 -10.32 -0.98 20.56
C PRO A 11 -8.83 -1.27 20.44
N ASP A 12 -8.43 -2.37 19.80
CA ASP A 12 -7.03 -2.80 19.65
C ASP A 12 -6.24 -1.95 18.65
N PHE A 13 -6.90 -0.99 18.00
CA PHE A 13 -6.33 -0.13 16.97
C PHE A 13 -6.24 1.29 17.47
N GLU A 14 -5.08 1.92 17.26
CA GLU A 14 -4.82 3.32 17.60
C GLU A 14 -5.37 4.30 16.57
N TRP A 15 -5.55 3.83 15.34
CA TRP A 15 -6.31 4.53 14.32
C TRP A 15 -7.00 3.55 13.36
N CYS A 16 -8.19 3.92 12.90
CA CYS A 16 -8.92 3.19 11.87
C CYS A 16 -9.55 4.17 10.89
N MET A 17 -9.61 3.79 9.62
CA MET A 17 -10.31 4.53 8.57
C MET A 17 -10.98 3.57 7.62
N VAL A 18 -12.15 3.97 7.11
CA VAL A 18 -12.87 3.25 6.07
C VAL A 18 -13.32 4.25 5.02
N GLU A 19 -12.89 4.05 3.78
CA GLU A 19 -13.35 4.83 2.63
C GLU A 19 -13.90 3.87 1.57
N LEU A 20 -15.23 3.89 1.39
CA LEU A 20 -15.96 2.96 0.52
C LEU A 20 -16.74 3.72 -0.56
N GLY A 21 -16.84 3.11 -1.73
CA GLY A 21 -17.90 3.44 -2.69
C GLY A 21 -17.50 4.31 -3.87
N GLN A 22 -16.21 4.61 -4.04
CA GLN A 22 -15.63 5.20 -5.26
C GLN A 22 -14.10 5.37 -5.19
N LEU A 23 -13.45 5.01 -4.08
CA LEU A 23 -11.99 5.13 -3.98
C LEU A 23 -11.31 4.00 -4.77
N ILE A 24 -10.60 4.38 -5.82
CA ILE A 24 -9.78 3.48 -6.63
C ILE A 24 -8.32 3.69 -6.24
N VAL A 25 -7.73 2.70 -5.54
CA VAL A 25 -6.29 2.69 -5.26
C VAL A 25 -5.54 2.37 -6.57
N PRO A 26 -4.67 3.28 -7.07
CA PRO A 26 -3.84 3.00 -8.22
C PRO A 26 -2.66 2.09 -7.82
N THR A 27 -2.16 1.33 -8.78
CA THR A 27 -0.95 0.52 -8.60
C THR A 27 0.27 1.38 -8.87
N LYS A 28 1.24 1.38 -7.96
CA LYS A 28 2.56 1.98 -8.20
C LYS A 28 3.45 1.00 -8.96
N GLN A 29 3.09 0.72 -10.21
CA GLN A 29 3.89 -0.08 -11.13
C GLN A 29 4.73 0.84 -12.03
N GLU A 30 5.99 0.47 -12.26
CA GLU A 30 6.75 1.07 -13.36
C GLU A 30 6.26 0.49 -14.68
N LYS A 31 5.23 1.12 -15.27
CA LYS A 31 4.75 0.70 -16.58
C LYS A 31 5.67 1.25 -17.66
N TYR A 32 6.44 0.34 -18.25
CA TYR A 32 7.14 0.56 -19.50
C TYR A 32 6.22 0.14 -20.64
N LYS A 33 5.97 1.03 -21.61
CA LYS A 33 5.28 0.67 -22.85
C LYS A 33 6.30 0.53 -23.97
N PRO A 34 6.27 -0.56 -24.75
CA PRO A 34 7.13 -0.65 -25.93
C PRO A 34 6.75 0.45 -26.94
N LEU A 35 7.75 1.11 -27.50
CA LEU A 35 7.61 2.03 -28.63
C LEU A 35 7.44 1.21 -29.90
N ILE A 36 6.21 0.77 -30.13
CA ILE A 36 5.86 0.00 -31.32
C ILE A 36 6.06 0.89 -32.56
N GLY A 37 6.92 0.44 -33.49
CA GLY A 37 7.20 1.14 -34.75
C GLY A 37 8.40 2.09 -34.74
N TYR A 38 9.19 2.13 -33.65
CA TYR A 38 10.42 2.92 -33.55
C TYR A 38 11.63 2.00 -33.37
N GLU A 39 12.70 2.23 -34.14
CA GLU A 39 14.01 1.59 -33.94
C GLU A 39 14.97 2.59 -33.28
N GLY A 40 15.65 2.16 -32.22
CA GLY A 40 16.67 2.98 -31.57
C GLY A 40 18.02 2.75 -32.21
N ILE A 41 18.78 3.81 -32.49
CA ILE A 41 20.17 3.68 -32.90
C ILE A 41 21.03 4.19 -31.75
N MET A 42 21.77 3.28 -31.11
CA MET A 42 22.75 3.61 -30.08
C MET A 42 24.14 3.52 -30.69
N LYS A 43 24.94 4.59 -30.57
CA LYS A 43 26.34 4.55 -30.96
C LYS A 43 27.16 4.02 -29.79
N ASP A 44 27.87 2.92 -30.02
CA ASP A 44 28.86 2.42 -29.05
C ASP A 44 30.09 3.36 -29.01
N THR A 45 30.97 3.13 -28.04
CA THR A 45 32.25 3.80 -27.82
C THR A 45 33.13 3.92 -29.08
N ASP A 46 32.98 3.00 -30.05
CA ASP A 46 33.66 3.04 -31.35
C ASP A 46 32.84 3.69 -32.49
N ASN A 47 31.77 4.43 -32.17
CA ASN A 47 30.83 5.03 -33.13
C ASN A 47 30.11 4.03 -34.06
N ILE A 48 30.03 2.76 -33.67
CA ILE A 48 29.28 1.74 -34.40
C ILE A 48 27.80 1.84 -34.01
N ASP A 49 26.93 1.91 -35.01
CA ASP A 49 25.47 1.96 -34.84
C ASP A 49 24.94 0.58 -34.41
N VAL A 50 24.41 0.50 -33.19
CA VAL A 50 23.70 -0.66 -32.63
C VAL A 50 22.20 -0.40 -32.69
N ILE A 51 21.47 -1.25 -33.43
CA ILE A 51 20.01 -1.16 -33.55
C ILE A 51 19.34 -1.80 -32.33
N LEU A 52 18.68 -0.98 -31.53
CA LEU A 52 17.82 -1.38 -30.42
C LEU A 52 16.42 -1.67 -30.97
N LYS A 53 16.06 -2.95 -31.03
CA LYS A 53 14.76 -3.43 -31.53
C LYS A 53 13.62 -3.31 -30.53
N GLU A 54 13.92 -3.06 -29.26
CA GLU A 54 12.95 -2.98 -28.17
C GLU A 54 13.18 -1.71 -27.36
N LEU A 55 12.60 -0.60 -27.85
CA LEU A 55 12.58 0.66 -27.12
C LEU A 55 11.36 0.71 -26.20
N TYR A 56 11.54 1.17 -24.96
CA TYR A 56 10.46 1.31 -23.99
C TYR A 56 10.35 2.75 -23.47
N VAL A 57 9.13 3.27 -23.32
CA VAL A 57 8.83 4.57 -22.71
C VAL A 57 8.12 4.37 -21.38
N ARG A 58 8.56 5.12 -20.37
CA ARG A 58 7.93 5.17 -19.05
C ARG A 58 6.58 5.90 -19.14
N ASN A 59 5.51 5.24 -18.72
CA ASN A 59 4.13 5.72 -18.85
C ASN A 59 3.81 6.87 -17.84
N PRO A 60 2.84 7.78 -18.13
CA PRO A 60 2.49 8.95 -17.31
C PRO A 60 1.65 8.67 -16.03
N ASP A 61 1.63 7.43 -15.53
CA ASP A 61 0.83 7.01 -14.36
C ASP A 61 1.20 7.74 -13.05
N LYS A 62 2.33 8.47 -13.01
CA LYS A 62 2.77 9.26 -11.86
C LYS A 62 1.76 10.34 -11.46
N GLU A 63 1.08 10.99 -12.40
CA GLU A 63 0.10 12.03 -12.04
C GLU A 63 -1.12 11.45 -11.33
N ILE A 64 -1.59 10.27 -11.74
CA ILE A 64 -2.74 9.61 -11.12
C ILE A 64 -2.39 9.17 -9.70
N VAL A 65 -1.22 8.55 -9.53
CA VAL A 65 -0.71 8.15 -8.20
C VAL A 65 -0.55 9.37 -7.31
N LYS A 66 0.05 10.46 -7.80
CA LYS A 66 0.24 11.69 -7.03
C LYS A 66 -1.09 12.34 -6.62
N ARG A 67 -2.05 12.45 -7.55
CA ARG A 67 -3.39 13.00 -7.23
C ARG A 67 -4.14 12.11 -6.23
N PHE A 68 -3.97 10.80 -6.31
CA PHE A 68 -4.49 9.88 -5.30
C PHE A 68 -3.83 10.13 -3.95
N GLU A 69 -2.50 10.15 -3.88
CA GLU A 69 -1.74 10.38 -2.65
C GLU A 69 -2.15 11.70 -1.98
N GLU A 70 -2.26 12.79 -2.73
CA GLU A 70 -2.70 14.10 -2.23
C GLU A 70 -4.12 14.05 -1.62
N LYS A 71 -5.09 13.49 -2.34
CA LYS A 71 -6.48 13.38 -1.85
C LYS A 71 -6.59 12.45 -0.66
N PHE A 72 -5.87 11.33 -0.69
CA PHE A 72 -5.92 10.32 0.36
C PHE A 72 -5.26 10.83 1.63
N ARG A 73 -4.10 11.50 1.53
CA ARG A 73 -3.46 12.22 2.64
C ARG A 73 -4.41 13.25 3.27
N GLN A 74 -5.14 14.03 2.46
CA GLN A 74 -6.16 14.95 2.98
C GLN A 74 -7.30 14.24 3.71
N SER A 75 -7.75 13.07 3.20
CA SER A 75 -8.76 12.23 3.84
C SER A 75 -8.29 11.80 5.24
N ILE A 76 -7.07 11.26 5.32
CA ILE A 76 -6.44 10.82 6.57
C ILE A 76 -6.30 11.98 7.57
N SER A 77 -5.85 13.16 7.11
CA SER A 77 -5.61 14.31 7.98
C SER A 77 -6.87 14.94 8.59
N LYS A 78 -8.06 14.73 8.01
CA LYS A 78 -9.32 15.29 8.55
C LYS A 78 -9.71 14.67 9.88
N ASP A 79 -9.38 13.39 10.06
CA ASP A 79 -9.78 12.59 11.23
C ASP A 79 -8.57 12.28 12.14
N LEU A 80 -7.51 13.09 12.04
CA LEU A 80 -6.26 12.85 12.76
C LEU A 80 -6.28 13.52 14.14
N GLU A 81 -6.11 12.72 15.19
CA GLU A 81 -5.89 13.21 16.54
C GLU A 81 -4.47 13.80 16.71
N LYS A 82 -4.30 14.67 17.71
CA LYS A 82 -2.99 15.30 18.02
C LYS A 82 -1.87 14.32 18.40
N LYS A 83 -2.21 13.06 18.71
CA LYS A 83 -1.24 12.01 19.05
C LYS A 83 -0.47 11.47 17.83
N PHE A 84 -0.86 11.86 16.62
CA PHE A 84 -0.19 11.48 15.37
C PHE A 84 0.70 12.61 14.83
N PRO A 85 1.75 12.30 14.05
CA PRO A 85 2.21 10.94 13.73
C PRO A 85 2.82 10.24 14.95
N ILE A 86 2.72 8.91 14.99
CA ILE A 86 3.43 8.09 15.98
C ILE A 86 4.94 8.26 15.73
N LYS A 87 5.66 8.69 16.76
CA LYS A 87 7.10 8.98 16.70
C LYS A 87 7.94 7.76 17.03
N LYS A 88 9.22 7.77 16.66
CA LYS A 88 10.19 6.78 17.14
C LYS A 88 10.44 6.99 18.65
N PRO A 89 10.77 5.92 19.43
CA PRO A 89 11.13 4.57 19.01
C PRO A 89 9.95 3.61 18.81
N GLU A 90 8.71 4.07 18.93
CA GLU A 90 7.54 3.22 18.79
C GLU A 90 7.45 2.56 17.40
N THR A 91 7.03 1.30 17.41
CA THR A 91 6.77 0.52 16.21
C THR A 91 5.28 0.32 16.02
N VAL A 92 4.88 0.01 14.78
CA VAL A 92 3.47 -0.15 14.42
C VAL A 92 3.25 -1.39 13.57
N GLU A 93 2.01 -1.88 13.63
CA GLU A 93 1.46 -2.81 12.64
C GLU A 93 0.35 -2.16 11.86
N ILE A 94 0.27 -2.52 10.58
CA ILE A 94 -0.73 -1.98 9.68
C ILE A 94 -1.53 -3.13 9.08
N ILE A 95 -2.85 -2.99 9.13
CA ILE A 95 -3.79 -3.90 8.49
C ILE A 95 -4.55 -3.15 7.40
N LEU A 96 -4.47 -3.67 6.17
CA LEU A 96 -5.11 -3.12 4.99
C LEU A 96 -6.09 -4.14 4.41
N ASN A 97 -7.37 -3.79 4.34
CA ASN A 97 -8.32 -4.48 3.45
C ASN A 97 -8.64 -3.57 2.26
N ILE A 98 -8.28 -4.03 1.08
CA ILE A 98 -8.43 -3.29 -0.17
C ILE A 98 -9.54 -3.95 -0.98
N TYR A 99 -10.61 -3.19 -1.20
CA TYR A 99 -11.75 -3.62 -2.01
C TYR A 99 -11.53 -3.14 -3.44
N VAL A 100 -11.50 -4.08 -4.37
CA VAL A 100 -11.35 -3.79 -5.81
C VAL A 100 -12.52 -4.35 -6.58
N GLU A 101 -12.80 -3.74 -7.73
CA GLU A 101 -13.74 -4.31 -8.71
C GLU A 101 -13.25 -5.67 -9.22
N LYS A 102 -14.19 -6.56 -9.53
CA LYS A 102 -13.91 -7.91 -10.04
C LYS A 102 -12.94 -7.92 -11.23
N LYS A 103 -13.10 -6.95 -12.15
CA LYS A 103 -12.24 -6.81 -13.34
C LYS A 103 -10.77 -6.57 -12.97
N ARG A 104 -10.50 -5.76 -11.94
CA ARG A 104 -9.14 -5.43 -11.51
C ARG A 104 -8.55 -6.48 -10.58
N TYR A 105 -9.35 -7.40 -10.04
CA TYR A 105 -8.91 -8.31 -8.98
C TYR A 105 -7.71 -9.16 -9.39
N PHE A 106 -7.65 -9.63 -10.64
CA PHE A 106 -6.52 -10.42 -11.15
C PHE A 106 -5.44 -9.58 -11.84
N ASP A 107 -5.71 -8.31 -12.13
CA ASP A 107 -4.82 -7.43 -12.90
C ASP A 107 -3.84 -6.62 -12.04
N VAL A 108 -4.09 -6.55 -10.73
CA VAL A 108 -3.31 -5.71 -9.81
C VAL A 108 -2.74 -6.52 -8.67
N ASP A 109 -1.47 -6.32 -8.38
CA ASP A 109 -0.81 -7.02 -7.28
C ASP A 109 -1.09 -6.36 -5.94
N VAL A 110 -1.19 -7.17 -4.89
CA VAL A 110 -1.57 -6.71 -3.55
C VAL A 110 -0.47 -5.84 -2.91
N ASP A 111 0.79 -6.15 -3.16
CA ASP A 111 1.97 -5.39 -2.77
C ASP A 111 2.03 -4.02 -3.47
N ASN A 112 1.72 -3.97 -4.77
CA ASN A 112 1.67 -2.73 -5.55
C ASN A 112 0.59 -1.77 -5.06
N LEU A 113 -0.55 -2.30 -4.60
CA LEU A 113 -1.58 -1.50 -3.96
C LEU A 113 -1.14 -1.03 -2.57
N ALA A 114 -0.58 -1.93 -1.77
CA ALA A 114 -0.11 -1.65 -0.42
C ALA A 114 0.95 -0.55 -0.41
N LYS A 115 1.91 -0.59 -1.34
CA LYS A 115 2.97 0.41 -1.46
C LYS A 115 2.41 1.82 -1.67
N THR A 116 1.46 1.98 -2.60
CA THR A 116 0.77 3.27 -2.83
C THR A 116 0.11 3.80 -1.56
N ILE A 117 -0.48 2.93 -0.76
CA ILE A 117 -1.16 3.30 0.47
C ILE A 117 -0.15 3.68 1.58
N LEU A 118 0.91 2.89 1.75
CA LEU A 118 1.97 3.13 2.73
C LEU A 118 2.70 4.45 2.47
N ASP A 119 2.95 4.79 1.21
CA ASP A 119 3.54 6.08 0.81
C ASP A 119 2.70 7.29 1.29
N CYS A 120 1.41 7.10 1.56
CA CYS A 120 0.53 8.14 2.11
C CYS A 120 0.67 8.31 3.63
N PHE A 121 1.23 7.34 4.35
CA PHE A 121 1.22 7.32 5.81
C PHE A 121 2.42 8.04 6.41
N SER A 122 3.59 7.98 5.76
CA SER A 122 4.81 8.61 6.25
C SER A 122 4.67 10.12 6.34
N GLY A 123 5.03 10.67 7.50
CA GLY A 123 4.86 12.06 7.89
C GLY A 123 3.44 12.44 8.34
N ILE A 124 2.47 11.52 8.31
CA ILE A 124 1.08 11.78 8.72
C ILE A 124 0.65 10.86 9.87
N LEU A 125 0.62 9.55 9.64
CA LEU A 125 0.25 8.56 10.67
C LEU A 125 1.47 8.05 11.43
N ILE A 126 2.59 7.92 10.73
CA ILE A 126 3.88 7.50 11.29
C ILE A 126 4.93 8.50 10.86
N GLU A 127 5.99 8.63 11.64
CA GLU A 127 7.11 9.49 11.29
C GLU A 127 7.83 8.96 10.04
N ASP A 128 8.06 7.65 10.00
CA ASP A 128 8.88 6.98 9.00
C ASP A 128 8.42 5.53 8.76
N ASP A 129 8.59 5.00 7.54
CA ASP A 129 8.14 3.66 7.18
C ASP A 129 8.90 2.54 7.91
N SER A 130 10.13 2.80 8.37
CA SER A 130 10.90 1.87 9.21
C SER A 130 10.25 1.54 10.56
N GLN A 131 9.23 2.28 11.00
CA GLN A 131 8.45 1.95 12.19
C GLN A 131 7.47 0.80 11.95
N VAL A 132 7.16 0.47 10.69
CA VAL A 132 6.22 -0.61 10.34
C VAL A 132 6.94 -1.95 10.47
N ILE A 133 6.66 -2.69 11.54
CA ILE A 133 7.28 -4.00 11.79
C ILE A 133 6.49 -5.15 11.16
N SER A 134 5.19 -4.95 10.94
CA SER A 134 4.35 -5.94 10.27
C SER A 134 3.25 -5.27 9.44
N LEU A 135 2.93 -5.89 8.31
CA LEU A 135 1.93 -5.43 7.37
C LEU A 135 1.06 -6.61 6.92
N LEU A 136 -0.23 -6.56 7.25
CA LEU A 136 -1.22 -7.52 6.76
C LEU A 136 -2.04 -6.85 5.68
N VAL A 137 -1.93 -7.35 4.44
CA VAL A 137 -2.70 -6.82 3.31
C VAL A 137 -3.60 -7.89 2.76
N GLN A 138 -4.88 -7.54 2.59
CA GLN A 138 -5.84 -8.38 1.92
C GLN A 138 -6.55 -7.64 0.81
N LYS A 139 -6.45 -8.17 -0.41
CA LYS A 139 -7.23 -7.72 -1.56
C LYS A 139 -8.50 -8.57 -1.66
N ARG A 140 -9.68 -7.95 -1.72
CA ARG A 140 -10.98 -8.62 -1.85
C ARG A 140 -11.79 -7.99 -2.97
N ILE A 141 -12.70 -8.76 -3.57
CA ILE A 141 -13.71 -8.20 -4.47
C ILE A 141 -14.75 -7.46 -3.62
N GLY A 142 -14.95 -6.18 -3.88
CA GLY A 142 -15.96 -5.39 -3.16
C GLY A 142 -17.38 -5.84 -3.48
N GLN A 143 -18.25 -5.87 -2.46
CA GLN A 143 -19.68 -6.09 -2.69
C GLN A 143 -20.26 -4.93 -3.52
N PHE A 144 -21.23 -5.22 -4.37
CA PHE A 144 -21.85 -4.24 -5.29
C PHE A 144 -20.89 -3.54 -6.26
N ASN A 145 -19.78 -4.19 -6.64
CA ASN A 145 -18.72 -3.62 -7.49
C ASN A 145 -18.10 -2.32 -6.94
N MET A 146 -18.15 -2.11 -5.62
CA MET A 146 -17.55 -0.95 -4.98
C MET A 146 -16.05 -1.15 -4.78
N SER A 147 -15.26 -0.13 -5.09
CA SER A 147 -13.86 -0.05 -4.66
C SER A 147 -13.75 0.74 -3.36
N GLY A 148 -12.72 0.46 -2.58
CA GLY A 148 -12.48 1.14 -1.32
C GLY A 148 -11.35 0.53 -0.51
N ILE A 149 -11.17 1.05 0.69
CA ILE A 149 -10.16 0.58 1.62
C ILE A 149 -10.67 0.68 3.06
N SER A 150 -10.29 -0.28 3.89
CA SER A 150 -10.29 -0.12 5.34
C SER A 150 -8.87 -0.31 5.87
N ILE A 151 -8.45 0.59 6.75
CA ILE A 151 -7.13 0.60 7.35
C ILE A 151 -7.29 0.50 8.86
N GLY A 152 -6.43 -0.29 9.49
CA GLY A 152 -6.18 -0.24 10.91
C GLY A 152 -4.69 -0.08 11.17
N LEU A 153 -4.34 0.81 12.10
CA LEU A 153 -2.98 0.98 12.60
C LEU A 153 -2.96 0.66 14.10
N ARG A 154 -2.02 -0.20 14.51
CA ARG A 154 -1.80 -0.62 15.89
C ARG A 154 -0.42 -0.17 16.34
N LYS A 155 -0.30 0.41 17.52
CA LYS A 155 1.00 0.64 18.16
C LYS A 155 1.46 -0.67 18.81
N ILE A 156 2.73 -0.99 18.65
CA ILE A 156 3.37 -2.15 19.29
C ILE A 156 4.29 -1.67 20.40
N ASP A 157 4.11 -2.30 21.55
CA ASP A 157 4.87 -2.09 22.77
C ASP A 157 4.85 -3.38 23.60
N ASP A 158 5.35 -3.31 24.84
CA ASP A 158 5.44 -4.47 25.72
C ASP A 158 4.09 -5.10 26.07
N PHE A 159 2.99 -4.34 25.96
CA PHE A 159 1.63 -4.76 26.28
C PHE A 159 0.84 -5.16 25.03
N ASN A 160 1.05 -4.45 23.92
CA ASN A 160 0.40 -4.70 22.64
C ASN A 160 1.34 -5.45 21.72
N LYS A 161 1.25 -6.77 21.80
CA LYS A 161 2.06 -7.68 21.00
C LYS A 161 1.66 -7.72 19.54
N SER A 162 2.65 -8.04 18.71
CA SER A 162 2.50 -8.22 17.26
C SER A 162 1.52 -9.35 16.96
N LEU A 163 0.67 -9.18 15.93
CA LEU A 163 -0.16 -10.27 15.41
C LEU A 163 0.65 -11.46 14.88
N PHE A 164 1.96 -11.27 14.68
CA PHE A 164 2.89 -12.29 14.21
C PHE A 164 3.77 -12.89 15.32
N GLU A 165 3.65 -12.46 16.60
CA GLU A 165 4.58 -12.89 17.67
C GLU A 165 4.68 -14.41 17.79
N ASP A 166 3.56 -15.12 17.61
CA ASP A 166 3.49 -16.58 17.72
C ASP A 166 3.55 -17.34 16.38
N ILE A 167 3.75 -16.63 15.26
CA ILE A 167 3.81 -17.27 13.93
C ILE A 167 5.26 -17.66 13.64
N LYS A 168 5.60 -18.92 13.94
CA LYS A 168 6.91 -19.50 13.61
C LYS A 168 6.84 -20.21 12.25
N LEU A 169 7.64 -19.74 11.29
CA LEU A 169 7.83 -20.44 10.00
C LEU A 169 8.82 -21.59 10.10
N TYR A 170 9.76 -21.48 11.05
CA TYR A 170 10.79 -22.46 11.33
C TYR A 170 10.96 -22.58 12.85
N TYR A 171 11.32 -23.77 13.30
CA TYR A 171 11.69 -24.05 14.68
C TYR A 171 13.19 -24.36 14.68
N TYR A 172 13.94 -23.69 15.55
CA TYR A 172 15.36 -23.94 15.76
C TYR A 172 15.50 -24.71 17.08
N GLU A 173 16.26 -25.79 17.04
CA GLU A 173 16.69 -26.52 18.23
C GLU A 173 18.21 -26.43 18.28
N GLU A 174 18.74 -25.99 19.43
CA GLU A 174 20.18 -26.06 19.68
C GLU A 174 20.54 -27.52 19.95
N PHE A 175 21.54 -28.01 19.22
CA PHE A 175 22.13 -29.32 19.45
C PHE A 175 23.55 -29.10 19.96
N GLU A 176 23.85 -29.65 21.13
CA GLU A 176 25.23 -29.78 21.63
C GLU A 176 25.74 -31.16 21.17
N ASP A 177 26.91 -31.19 20.50
CA ASP A 177 27.60 -32.42 20.07
C ASP A 177 28.07 -33.29 21.25
#